data_AF-A0A847VKE8-F1
#
_entry.id   AF-A0A847VKE8-F1
#
_cell.length_a   1.000
_cell.length_b   1.000
_cell.length_c   1.000
_cell.angle_alpha   90.00
_cell.angle_beta   90.00
_cell.angle_gamma   90.00
#
_symmetry.space_group_name_H-M   'P 1'
#
loop_
_entity.id
_entity.type
_entity.pdbx_description
1 polymer ?
#
loop_
_entity_poly.entity_id
_entity_poly.type
_entity_poly.pdbx_seq_one_letter_code
_entity_poly.pdbx_strand_id
1 'polypeptide(L)'
;MTDSGSPAAAPAAAPPAARRISAVTSGKGGVGKTFLSANLAAALARAGRRVLVLDADLGLANLDVVLNLFPKLTLHDVFTGKVRLHEAILPAPGGFSVLLAGSGMVEYSRMTPEVRAQLQGVIDEVAPRYDHVLLDTGAGISDVVLYTVSLAGQVLVTATPEPTSLTDAYATIKVLAATQGRRRIHLVVNQVRRP
;
A
#
# COMPACT_ATOMS: atom_id res chain seq x y z
N MET A 1 47.50 7.34 -13.80
CA MET A 1 46.20 6.81 -14.28
C MET A 1 45.15 7.22 -13.25
N THR A 2 44.42 8.29 -13.56
CA THR A 2 43.34 8.83 -12.72
C THR A 2 42.08 8.03 -13.00
N ASP A 3 41.60 7.28 -12.01
CA ASP A 3 40.31 6.61 -12.05
C ASP A 3 39.21 7.63 -11.73
N SER A 4 38.66 8.24 -12.79
CA SER A 4 37.50 9.13 -12.71
C SER A 4 36.25 8.27 -12.56
N GLY A 5 35.89 7.96 -11.32
CA GLY A 5 34.63 7.32 -10.95
C GLY A 5 33.46 8.15 -11.46
N SER A 6 32.83 7.69 -12.55
CA SER A 6 31.62 8.28 -13.11
C SER A 6 30.50 8.25 -12.05
N PRO A 7 29.79 9.37 -11.80
CA PRO A 7 28.73 9.38 -10.81
C PRO A 7 27.61 8.44 -11.25
N ALA A 8 27.31 7.45 -10.40
CA ALA A 8 26.21 6.52 -10.61
C ALA A 8 24.92 7.29 -10.91
N ALA A 9 24.35 7.06 -12.10
CA ALA A 9 23.14 7.73 -12.56
C ALA A 9 22.04 7.65 -11.49
N ALA A 10 21.43 8.80 -11.19
CA ALA A 10 20.25 8.88 -10.35
C ALA A 10 19.16 7.96 -10.94
N PRO A 11 18.45 7.18 -10.12
CA PRO A 11 17.44 6.26 -10.63
C PRO A 11 16.39 7.03 -11.41
N ALA A 12 16.01 6.49 -12.58
CA ALA A 12 14.98 7.06 -13.44
C ALA A 12 13.72 7.32 -12.60
N ALA A 13 13.22 8.54 -12.66
CA ALA A 13 12.01 8.92 -11.96
C ALA A 13 10.86 7.99 -12.36
N ALA A 14 10.17 7.41 -11.37
CA ALA A 14 8.96 6.64 -11.62
C ALA A 14 7.97 7.49 -12.46
N PRO A 15 7.24 6.86 -13.41
CA PRO A 15 6.32 7.58 -14.29
C PRO A 15 5.31 8.42 -13.48
N PRO A 16 4.78 9.53 -14.05
CA PRO A 16 3.96 10.50 -13.31
C PRO A 16 2.74 9.88 -12.60
N ALA A 17 2.14 8.84 -13.19
CA ALA A 17 1.07 8.06 -12.58
C ALA A 17 1.53 7.28 -11.33
N ALA A 18 2.71 6.64 -11.38
CA ALA A 18 3.27 5.90 -10.25
C ALA A 18 3.60 6.82 -9.06
N ARG A 19 3.96 8.09 -9.31
CA ARG A 19 4.20 9.08 -8.23
C ARG A 19 2.96 9.41 -7.39
N ARG A 20 1.75 9.11 -7.88
CA ARG A 20 0.50 9.29 -7.13
C ARG A 20 0.21 8.11 -6.20
N ILE A 21 0.90 7.00 -6.36
CA ILE A 21 0.67 5.75 -5.66
C ILE A 21 1.71 5.59 -4.55
N SER A 22 1.24 5.45 -3.31
CA SER A 22 2.08 5.23 -2.14
C SER A 22 1.68 3.93 -1.45
N ALA A 23 2.64 3.05 -1.18
CA ALA A 23 2.40 1.84 -0.38
C ALA A 23 2.73 2.11 1.09
N VAL A 24 1.82 1.73 1.99
CA VAL A 24 2.03 1.68 3.44
C VAL A 24 2.25 0.22 3.82
N THR A 25 3.46 -0.11 4.22
CA THR A 25 3.90 -1.49 4.48
C THR A 25 4.67 -1.62 5.79
N SER A 26 4.99 -2.85 6.21
CA SER A 26 5.72 -3.15 7.45
C SER A 26 6.20 -4.59 7.47
N GLY A 27 7.33 -4.86 8.12
CA GLY A 27 7.76 -6.25 8.35
C GLY A 27 6.92 -7.03 9.35
N LYS A 28 6.17 -6.34 10.25
CA LYS A 28 5.41 -6.96 11.35
C LYS A 28 3.93 -6.55 11.38
N GLY A 29 3.07 -7.43 11.86
CA GLY A 29 1.69 -7.09 12.23
C GLY A 29 1.60 -6.14 13.44
N GLY A 30 0.48 -5.45 13.61
CA GLY A 30 0.22 -4.64 14.81
C GLY A 30 0.97 -3.30 14.93
N VAL A 31 1.77 -2.91 13.94
CA VAL A 31 2.51 -1.62 13.96
C VAL A 31 1.65 -0.40 13.61
N GLY A 32 0.40 -0.60 13.20
CA GLY A 32 -0.57 0.47 12.90
C GLY A 32 -0.62 0.96 11.45
N LYS A 33 -0.26 0.13 10.46
CA LYS A 33 -0.33 0.45 9.02
C LYS A 33 -1.71 0.97 8.59
N THR A 34 -2.76 0.19 8.80
CA THR A 34 -4.13 0.54 8.41
C THR A 34 -4.60 1.84 9.04
N PHE A 35 -4.25 2.06 10.32
CA PHE A 35 -4.55 3.31 11.01
C PHE A 35 -3.80 4.50 10.39
N LEU A 36 -2.51 4.33 10.06
CA LEU A 36 -1.73 5.34 9.34
C LEU A 36 -2.33 5.63 7.96
N SER A 37 -2.68 4.58 7.18
CA SER A 37 -3.29 4.68 5.86
C SER A 37 -4.57 5.50 5.89
N ALA A 38 -5.49 5.18 6.80
CA ALA A 38 -6.76 5.90 6.96
C ALA A 38 -6.56 7.37 7.36
N ASN A 39 -5.72 7.63 8.36
CA ASN A 39 -5.52 8.99 8.86
C ASN A 39 -4.74 9.88 7.88
N LEU A 40 -3.76 9.31 7.17
CA LEU A 40 -3.06 10.00 6.08
C LEU A 40 -4.03 10.36 4.96
N ALA A 41 -4.92 9.43 4.58
CA ALA A 41 -5.94 9.70 3.58
C ALA A 41 -6.89 10.82 4.00
N ALA A 42 -7.39 10.78 5.24
CA ALA A 42 -8.25 11.83 5.78
C ALA A 42 -7.54 13.19 5.83
N ALA A 43 -6.25 13.23 6.18
CA ALA A 43 -5.48 14.48 6.18
C ALA A 43 -5.31 15.06 4.77
N LEU A 44 -4.99 14.22 3.78
CA LEU A 44 -4.87 14.62 2.39
C LEU A 44 -6.23 15.07 1.80
N ALA A 45 -7.33 14.38 2.15
CA ALA A 45 -8.67 14.75 1.74
C ALA A 45 -9.11 16.10 2.32
N ARG A 46 -8.83 16.37 3.61
CA ARG A 46 -9.05 17.68 4.23
C ARG A 46 -8.24 18.80 3.56
N ALA A 47 -7.10 18.47 2.95
CA ALA A 47 -6.31 19.39 2.15
C ALA A 47 -6.82 19.54 0.70
N GLY A 48 -8.03 19.07 0.39
CA GLY A 48 -8.70 19.20 -0.91
C GLY A 48 -8.21 18.22 -1.98
N ARG A 49 -7.51 17.13 -1.59
CA ARG A 49 -7.04 16.11 -2.54
C ARG A 49 -8.08 15.00 -2.70
N ARG A 50 -8.20 14.46 -3.92
CA ARG A 50 -8.96 13.22 -4.15
C ARG A 50 -8.08 12.04 -3.75
N VAL A 51 -8.50 11.29 -2.74
CA VAL A 51 -7.70 10.19 -2.18
C VAL A 51 -8.49 8.89 -2.22
N LEU A 52 -7.84 7.82 -2.64
CA LEU A 52 -8.32 6.44 -2.52
C LEU A 52 -7.39 5.66 -1.60
N VAL A 53 -7.94 4.86 -0.68
CA VAL A 53 -7.20 3.81 0.02
C VAL A 53 -7.66 2.45 -0.52
N LEU A 54 -6.72 1.69 -1.05
CA LEU A 54 -6.92 0.28 -1.40
C LEU A 54 -6.48 -0.57 -0.21
N ASP A 55 -7.41 -1.31 0.39
CA ASP A 55 -7.06 -2.40 1.30
C ASP A 55 -6.49 -3.55 0.45
N ALA A 56 -5.18 -3.75 0.57
CA ALA A 56 -4.43 -4.79 -0.13
C ALA A 56 -3.91 -5.86 0.83
N ASP A 57 -4.48 -5.96 2.04
CA ASP A 57 -4.37 -7.14 2.89
C ASP A 57 -5.44 -8.16 2.48
N LEU A 58 -5.21 -8.82 1.34
CA LEU A 58 -6.17 -9.74 0.73
C LEU A 58 -6.51 -10.97 1.61
N GLY A 59 -5.70 -11.25 2.64
CA GLY A 59 -5.93 -12.37 3.55
C GLY A 59 -6.77 -11.97 4.77
N LEU A 60 -6.42 -10.85 5.41
CA LEU A 60 -6.97 -10.43 6.70
C LEU A 60 -7.27 -8.92 6.69
N ALA A 61 -8.14 -8.49 5.78
CA ALA A 61 -8.60 -7.11 5.65
C ALA A 61 -9.08 -6.54 7.00
N ASN A 62 -8.65 -5.32 7.33
CA ASN A 62 -8.99 -4.66 8.60
C ASN A 62 -9.46 -3.21 8.40
N LEU A 63 -9.39 -2.67 7.18
CA LEU A 63 -9.69 -1.26 6.95
C LEU A 63 -11.18 -0.95 7.16
N ASP A 64 -12.05 -1.89 6.84
CA ASP A 64 -13.48 -1.84 7.12
C ASP A 64 -13.77 -1.71 8.62
N VAL A 65 -13.12 -2.54 9.45
CA VAL A 65 -13.24 -2.49 10.91
C VAL A 65 -12.72 -1.16 11.46
N VAL A 66 -11.55 -0.70 11.00
CA VAL A 66 -10.96 0.58 11.43
C VAL A 66 -11.87 1.77 11.10
N LEU A 67 -12.59 1.71 9.97
CA LEU A 67 -13.47 2.77 9.51
C LEU A 67 -14.95 2.58 9.92
N ASN A 68 -15.27 1.49 10.63
CA ASN A 68 -16.63 1.09 10.98
C ASN A 68 -17.56 1.03 9.74
N LEU A 69 -17.07 0.39 8.67
CA LEU A 69 -17.78 0.20 7.41
C LEU A 69 -18.27 -1.24 7.27
N PHE A 70 -19.40 -1.41 6.59
CA PHE A 70 -20.00 -2.71 6.30
C PHE A 70 -20.20 -2.84 4.77
N PRO A 71 -19.13 -3.14 4.01
CA PRO A 71 -19.22 -3.20 2.56
C PRO A 71 -20.14 -4.32 2.10
N LYS A 72 -21.05 -4.00 1.18
CA LYS A 72 -21.86 -5.01 0.47
C LYS A 72 -21.12 -5.60 -0.73
N LEU A 73 -20.23 -4.81 -1.31
CA LEU A 73 -19.42 -5.11 -2.49
C LEU A 73 -17.97 -4.82 -2.15
N THR A 74 -17.08 -5.72 -2.56
CA THR A 74 -15.66 -5.70 -2.21
C THR A 74 -14.79 -5.90 -3.45
N LEU A 75 -13.48 -5.77 -3.28
CA LEU A 75 -12.49 -6.11 -4.30
C LEU A 75 -12.65 -7.55 -4.79
N HIS A 76 -13.07 -8.47 -3.93
CA HIS A 76 -13.43 -9.84 -4.30
C HIS A 76 -14.49 -9.90 -5.41
N ASP A 77 -15.55 -9.11 -5.27
CA ASP A 77 -16.66 -9.10 -6.22
C ASP A 77 -16.23 -8.51 -7.57
N VAL A 78 -15.26 -7.59 -7.55
CA VAL A 78 -14.60 -7.08 -8.75
C VAL A 78 -13.74 -8.16 -9.40
N PHE A 79 -12.90 -8.84 -8.62
CA PHE A 79 -12.02 -9.90 -9.13
C PHE A 79 -12.79 -11.10 -9.69
N THR A 80 -13.97 -11.40 -9.14
CA THR A 80 -14.86 -12.45 -9.65
C THR A 80 -15.77 -11.98 -10.78
N GLY A 81 -15.69 -10.71 -11.19
CA GLY A 81 -16.49 -10.13 -12.28
C GLY A 81 -17.96 -9.94 -11.96
N LYS A 82 -18.36 -10.04 -10.68
CA LYS A 82 -19.76 -9.83 -10.25
C LYS A 82 -20.18 -8.38 -10.37
N VAL A 83 -19.26 -7.44 -10.13
CA VAL A 83 -19.51 -5.99 -10.19
C VAL A 83 -18.34 -5.28 -10.85
N ARG A 84 -18.59 -4.06 -11.34
CA ARG A 84 -17.51 -3.21 -11.86
C ARG A 84 -16.77 -2.53 -10.72
N LEU A 85 -15.52 -2.15 -10.96
CA LEU A 85 -14.64 -1.57 -9.94
C LEU A 85 -15.25 -0.37 -9.20
N HIS A 86 -15.85 0.57 -9.92
CA HIS A 86 -16.45 1.77 -9.32
C HIS A 86 -17.63 1.49 -8.39
N GLU A 87 -18.29 0.32 -8.51
CA GLU A 87 -19.41 -0.09 -7.67
C GLU A 87 -18.94 -0.57 -6.29
N ALA A 88 -17.69 -1.03 -6.20
CA ALA A 88 -17.05 -1.46 -4.96
C ALA A 88 -16.29 -0.32 -4.24
N ILE A 89 -16.20 0.87 -4.85
CA ILE A 89 -15.57 2.04 -4.21
C ILE A 89 -16.59 2.75 -3.32
N LEU A 90 -16.25 2.89 -2.04
CA LEU A 90 -17.12 3.50 -1.03
C LEU A 90 -16.55 4.83 -0.53
N PRO A 91 -17.39 5.82 -0.18
CA PRO A 91 -16.95 6.96 0.62
C PRO A 91 -16.60 6.50 2.04
N ALA A 92 -15.50 7.01 2.58
CA ALA A 92 -15.07 6.74 3.95
C ALA A 92 -15.22 8.00 4.85
N PRO A 93 -15.40 7.80 6.17
CA PRO A 93 -15.32 8.88 7.14
C PRO A 93 -14.00 9.65 6.99
N GLY A 94 -14.06 10.98 6.90
CA GLY A 94 -12.88 11.82 6.66
C GLY A 94 -12.71 12.29 5.22
N GLY A 95 -13.65 11.96 4.31
CA GLY A 95 -13.76 12.59 3.00
C GLY A 95 -12.91 11.98 1.89
N PHE A 96 -12.41 10.77 2.08
CA PHE A 96 -11.69 9.99 1.07
C PHE A 96 -12.52 8.79 0.60
N SER A 97 -12.05 8.09 -0.43
CA SER A 97 -12.67 6.86 -0.95
C SER A 97 -11.90 5.63 -0.52
N VAL A 98 -12.56 4.49 -0.40
CA VAL A 98 -11.94 3.21 -0.07
C VAL A 98 -12.37 2.12 -1.05
N LEU A 99 -11.45 1.20 -1.32
CA LEU A 99 -11.73 -0.08 -1.94
C LEU A 99 -11.27 -1.17 -0.99
N LEU A 100 -12.22 -1.95 -0.46
CA LEU A 100 -11.99 -2.91 0.61
C LEU A 100 -11.81 -4.30 0.02
N ALA A 101 -10.81 -5.07 0.49
CA ALA A 101 -10.46 -6.36 -0.08
C ALA A 101 -11.60 -7.40 0.04
N GLY A 102 -12.30 -7.40 1.17
CA GLY A 102 -13.12 -8.53 1.64
C GLY A 102 -12.32 -9.43 2.57
N SER A 103 -12.99 -10.13 3.50
CA SER A 103 -12.33 -10.94 4.53
C SER A 103 -12.23 -12.42 4.14
N GLY A 104 -11.13 -13.10 4.56
CA GLY A 104 -11.05 -14.56 4.55
C GLY A 104 -10.77 -15.19 3.18
N MET A 105 -10.19 -14.44 2.26
CA MET A 105 -9.99 -14.89 0.88
C MET A 105 -8.67 -15.65 0.70
N VAL A 106 -8.68 -16.94 1.01
CA VAL A 106 -7.46 -17.77 0.97
C VAL A 106 -6.85 -17.84 -0.42
N GLU A 107 -7.66 -17.84 -1.49
CA GLU A 107 -7.17 -17.92 -2.87
C GLU A 107 -6.31 -16.70 -3.26
N TYR A 108 -6.57 -15.55 -2.64
CA TYR A 108 -5.86 -14.30 -2.91
C TYR A 108 -4.69 -14.04 -1.95
N SER A 109 -4.43 -14.97 -1.02
CA SER A 109 -3.23 -14.95 -0.17
C SER A 109 -1.95 -15.31 -0.94
N ARG A 110 -2.09 -15.87 -2.16
CA ARG A 110 -0.99 -16.25 -3.04
C ARG A 110 -0.95 -15.34 -4.26
N MET A 111 0.26 -15.03 -4.71
CA MET A 111 0.45 -14.21 -5.90
C MET A 111 0.44 -15.09 -7.16
N THR A 112 -0.75 -15.30 -7.74
CA THR A 112 -0.89 -15.95 -9.05
C THR A 112 -0.79 -14.92 -10.19
N PRO A 113 -0.53 -15.34 -11.44
CA PRO A 113 -0.58 -14.44 -12.60
C PRO A 113 -1.91 -13.70 -12.75
N GLU A 114 -3.02 -14.34 -12.38
CA GLU A 114 -4.36 -13.76 -12.41
C GLU A 114 -4.50 -12.67 -11.36
N VAL A 115 -4.14 -12.93 -10.10
CA VAL A 115 -4.16 -11.93 -9.03
C VAL A 115 -3.27 -10.73 -9.37
N ARG A 116 -2.11 -11.00 -9.97
CA ARG A 116 -1.18 -9.98 -10.48
C ARG A 116 -1.88 -9.06 -11.49
N ALA A 117 -2.47 -9.65 -12.54
CA ALA A 117 -3.14 -8.91 -13.59
C ALA A 117 -4.35 -8.13 -13.06
N GLN A 118 -5.10 -8.71 -12.12
CA GLN A 118 -6.25 -8.08 -11.49
C GLN A 118 -5.84 -6.85 -10.65
N LEU A 119 -4.81 -6.97 -9.81
CA LEU A 119 -4.28 -5.84 -9.04
C LEU A 119 -3.75 -4.73 -9.95
N GLN A 120 -3.02 -5.07 -11.02
CA GLN A 120 -2.57 -4.08 -12.00
C GLN A 120 -3.74 -3.36 -12.66
N GLY A 121 -4.77 -4.09 -13.09
CA GLY A 121 -5.96 -3.51 -13.72
C GLY A 121 -6.71 -2.55 -12.79
N VAL A 122 -6.81 -2.88 -11.49
CA VAL A 122 -7.36 -1.96 -10.48
C VAL A 122 -6.57 -0.66 -10.41
N ILE A 123 -5.24 -0.75 -10.34
CA ILE A 123 -4.36 0.43 -10.29
C ILE A 123 -4.51 1.28 -11.55
N ASP A 124 -4.52 0.66 -12.72
CA ASP A 124 -4.63 1.36 -14.01
C ASP A 124 -5.97 2.12 -14.13
N GLU A 125 -7.06 1.57 -13.59
CA GLU A 125 -8.36 2.22 -13.61
C GLU A 125 -8.47 3.36 -12.57
N VAL A 126 -7.92 3.21 -11.37
CA VAL A 126 -8.09 4.20 -10.29
C VAL A 126 -7.06 5.32 -10.33
N ALA A 127 -5.80 5.04 -10.71
CA ALA A 127 -4.72 6.03 -10.65
C ALA A 127 -5.00 7.33 -11.42
N PRO A 128 -5.70 7.34 -12.58
CA PRO A 128 -6.07 8.57 -13.28
C PRO A 128 -7.14 9.42 -12.57
N ARG A 129 -7.95 8.80 -11.69
CA ARG A 129 -9.13 9.43 -11.06
C ARG A 129 -8.82 10.12 -9.73
N TYR A 130 -7.72 9.73 -9.09
CA TYR A 130 -7.32 10.22 -7.76
C TYR A 130 -5.99 10.97 -7.81
N ASP A 131 -5.85 11.94 -6.92
CA ASP A 131 -4.59 12.65 -6.74
C ASP A 131 -3.59 11.80 -5.96
N HIS A 132 -4.10 10.98 -5.03
CA HIS A 132 -3.34 10.00 -4.26
C HIS A 132 -4.07 8.65 -4.19
N VAL A 133 -3.32 7.56 -4.36
CA VAL A 133 -3.77 6.19 -4.09
C VAL A 133 -2.85 5.60 -3.02
N LEU A 134 -3.39 5.26 -1.86
CA LEU A 134 -2.67 4.60 -0.78
C LEU A 134 -2.94 3.09 -0.83
N LEU A 135 -1.89 2.29 -0.90
CA LEU A 135 -1.98 0.83 -0.82
C LEU A 135 -1.70 0.41 0.62
N ASP A 136 -2.72 -0.04 1.34
CA ASP A 136 -2.57 -0.59 2.69
C ASP A 136 -2.23 -2.06 2.59
N THR A 137 -0.96 -2.44 2.80
CA THR A 137 -0.54 -3.83 2.58
C THR A 137 -0.76 -4.69 3.82
N GLY A 138 -0.79 -6.01 3.62
CA GLY A 138 -0.59 -6.96 4.70
C GLY A 138 0.78 -6.83 5.40
N ALA A 139 0.96 -7.57 6.49
CA ALA A 139 2.24 -7.64 7.19
C ALA A 139 3.25 -8.58 6.51
N GLY A 140 4.54 -8.33 6.74
CA GLY A 140 5.61 -9.20 6.29
C GLY A 140 6.07 -8.90 4.87
N ILE A 141 6.60 -9.92 4.21
CA ILE A 141 7.26 -9.82 2.90
C ILE A 141 6.80 -10.93 1.94
N SER A 142 5.52 -11.33 2.03
CA SER A 142 4.95 -12.30 1.09
C SER A 142 4.97 -11.76 -0.34
N ASP A 143 4.87 -12.65 -1.33
CA ASP A 143 4.84 -12.25 -2.74
C ASP A 143 3.70 -11.27 -3.06
N VAL A 144 2.56 -11.42 -2.37
CA VAL A 144 1.42 -10.49 -2.48
C VAL A 144 1.82 -9.10 -1.99
N VAL A 145 2.41 -9.01 -0.78
CA VAL A 145 2.87 -7.73 -0.22
C VAL A 145 3.93 -7.09 -1.11
N LEU A 146 4.95 -7.84 -1.53
CA LEU A 146 6.03 -7.33 -2.36
C LEU A 146 5.51 -6.84 -3.71
N TYR A 147 4.62 -7.60 -4.36
CA TYR A 147 4.02 -7.16 -5.62
C TYR A 147 3.20 -5.88 -5.44
N THR A 148 2.34 -5.81 -4.42
CA THR A 148 1.57 -4.59 -4.14
C THR A 148 2.48 -3.39 -3.90
N VAL A 149 3.57 -3.56 -3.14
CA VAL A 149 4.58 -2.51 -2.95
C VAL A 149 5.25 -2.11 -4.27
N SER A 150 5.43 -3.05 -5.22
CA SER A 150 6.03 -2.76 -6.54
C SER A 150 5.17 -1.82 -7.40
N LEU A 151 3.85 -1.80 -7.18
CA LEU A 151 2.91 -0.93 -7.88
C LEU A 151 3.05 0.55 -7.47
N ALA A 152 3.65 0.82 -6.30
CA ALA A 152 3.76 2.17 -5.76
C ALA A 152 5.04 2.89 -6.20
N GLY A 153 4.94 4.20 -6.47
CA GLY A 153 6.11 5.06 -6.68
C GLY A 153 6.80 5.43 -5.36
N GLN A 154 6.04 5.54 -4.27
CA GLN A 154 6.54 5.84 -2.94
C GLN A 154 6.25 4.69 -1.97
N VAL A 155 7.17 4.43 -1.04
CA VAL A 155 7.00 3.37 -0.04
C VAL A 155 7.22 3.95 1.35
N LEU A 156 6.23 3.76 2.22
CA LEU A 156 6.24 4.10 3.64
C LEU A 156 6.32 2.80 4.43
N VAL A 157 7.48 2.53 5.04
CA VAL A 157 7.65 1.42 5.98
C VAL A 157 7.27 1.91 7.37
N THR A 158 6.29 1.26 7.99
CA THR A 158 5.81 1.57 9.33
C THR A 158 6.48 0.64 10.34
N ALA A 159 6.99 1.20 11.43
CA ALA A 159 7.59 0.47 12.55
C ALA A 159 7.18 1.10 13.88
N THR A 160 7.36 0.39 14.98
CA THR A 160 7.30 0.94 16.34
C THR A 160 8.72 0.98 16.95
N PRO A 161 8.94 1.70 18.08
CA PRO A 161 10.21 1.67 18.81
C PRO A 161 10.58 0.30 19.41
N GLU A 162 9.71 -0.72 19.30
CA GLU A 162 10.02 -2.06 19.79
C GLU A 162 11.16 -2.71 18.98
N PRO A 163 12.16 -3.33 19.62
CA PRO A 163 13.30 -3.93 18.93
C PRO A 163 12.94 -4.93 17.82
N THR A 164 11.88 -5.72 18.02
CA THR A 164 11.40 -6.67 17.03
C THR A 164 10.80 -5.96 15.81
N SER A 165 10.04 -4.88 16.01
CA SER A 165 9.50 -4.09 14.90
C SER A 165 10.59 -3.40 14.09
N LEU A 166 11.66 -2.93 14.73
CA LEU A 166 12.80 -2.31 14.04
C LEU A 166 13.58 -3.33 13.20
N THR A 167 13.78 -4.54 13.75
CA THR A 167 14.42 -5.65 13.04
C THR A 167 13.63 -6.04 11.79
N ASP A 168 12.32 -6.20 11.94
CA ASP A 168 11.43 -6.55 10.82
C ASP A 168 11.36 -5.44 9.78
N ALA A 169 11.32 -4.17 10.20
CA ALA A 169 11.36 -3.02 9.29
C ALA A 169 12.67 -2.98 8.48
N TYR A 170 13.81 -3.24 9.12
CA TYR A 170 15.09 -3.35 8.43
C TYR A 170 15.09 -4.52 7.43
N ALA A 171 14.57 -5.69 7.82
CA ALA A 171 14.46 -6.83 6.93
C ALA A 171 13.60 -6.51 5.69
N THR A 172 12.46 -5.85 5.87
CA THR A 172 11.61 -5.36 4.77
C THR A 172 12.38 -4.40 3.87
N ILE A 173 13.06 -3.40 4.43
CA ILE A 173 13.86 -2.42 3.65
C ILE A 173 14.95 -3.13 2.84
N LYS A 174 15.67 -4.07 3.45
CA LYS A 174 16.72 -4.86 2.81
C LYS A 174 16.17 -5.65 1.62
N VAL A 175 15.03 -6.33 1.79
CA VAL A 175 14.38 -7.08 0.71
C VAL A 175 13.96 -6.14 -0.41
N LEU A 176 13.28 -5.02 -0.11
CA LEU A 176 12.85 -4.06 -1.13
C LEU A 176 14.03 -3.45 -1.89
N ALA A 177 15.15 -3.17 -1.22
CA ALA A 177 16.36 -2.70 -1.86
C ALA A 177 16.96 -3.75 -2.80
N ALA A 178 17.01 -5.01 -2.37
CA ALA A 178 17.61 -6.10 -3.13
C ALA A 178 16.76 -6.59 -4.31
N THR A 179 15.44 -6.73 -4.13
CA THR A 179 14.54 -7.35 -5.11
C THR A 179 13.85 -6.34 -6.02
N GLN A 180 13.68 -5.09 -5.57
CA GLN A 180 13.01 -4.03 -6.32
C GLN A 180 13.91 -2.83 -6.62
N GLY A 181 15.20 -2.87 -6.21
CA GLY A 181 16.13 -1.76 -6.44
C GLY A 181 15.74 -0.46 -5.74
N ARG A 182 14.92 -0.52 -4.69
CA ARG A 182 14.40 0.66 -3.99
C ARG A 182 15.53 1.38 -3.26
N ARG A 183 15.87 2.60 -3.71
CA ARG A 183 16.88 3.47 -3.06
C ARG A 183 16.28 4.52 -2.13
N ARG A 184 14.99 4.84 -2.29
CA ARG A 184 14.28 5.83 -1.48
C ARG A 184 13.08 5.17 -0.82
N ILE A 185 13.13 5.07 0.50
CA ILE A 185 12.08 4.52 1.36
C ILE A 185 11.85 5.51 2.50
N HIS A 186 10.60 5.77 2.82
CA HIS A 186 10.21 6.60 3.95
C HIS A 186 9.94 5.70 5.15
N LEU A 187 10.54 6.01 6.30
CA LEU A 187 10.28 5.31 7.56
C LEU A 187 9.29 6.13 8.39
N VAL A 188 8.22 5.50 8.86
CA VAL A 188 7.27 6.07 9.82
C VAL A 188 7.40 5.30 11.12
N VAL A 189 7.88 5.97 12.17
CA VAL A 189 7.93 5.40 13.51
C VAL A 189 6.64 5.77 14.23
N ASN A 190 5.76 4.79 14.42
CA ASN A 190 4.47 4.93 15.08
C ASN A 190 4.55 4.56 16.57
N GLN A 191 3.54 4.93 17.36
CA GLN A 191 3.43 4.59 18.80
C GLN A 191 4.61 5.09 19.66
N VAL A 192 5.23 6.21 19.27
CA VAL A 192 6.36 6.79 20.00
C VAL A 192 5.87 7.38 21.33
N ARG A 193 6.45 6.90 22.44
CA ARG A 193 6.17 7.42 23.79
C ARG A 193 7.11 8.59 24.09
N ARG A 194 6.82 9.75 23.48
CA ARG A 194 7.54 11.05 23.51
C ARG A 194 8.68 11.19 22.48
N PRO A 195 8.73 12.32 21.74
CA PRO A 195 9.81 12.63 20.79
C PRO A 195 11.14 12.88 21.48
#